data_AF-A0A1V4TKV0-F1
#
_entry.id   AF-A0A1V4TKV0-F1
#
_cell.length_a   1.000
_cell.length_b   1.000
_cell.length_c   1.000
_cell.angle_alpha   90.00
_cell.angle_beta   90.00
_cell.angle_gamma   90.00
#
_symmetry.space_group_name_H-M   'P 1'
#
loop_
_entity.id
_entity.type
_entity.pdbx_description
1 polymer ?
#
loop_
_entity_poly.entity_id
_entity_poly.type
_entity_poly.pdbx_seq_one_letter_code
_entity_poly.pdbx_strand_id
1 'polypeptide(L)'
;MAYRIPSVKVLEDSIRRVIREQQSIPSQHRFTELVLEDLRKKNPEYKVGEVRLRRMALHRNLARVTISYRETKESSKKGRCPVCCSPTEELHNQTLDDRMVDLGFKCTKCPYWTGPRRRVPVRYTFTIFGAIVPTNKKKGKYAQWKFA
;
A
#
# COMPACT_ATOMS: atom_id res chain seq x y z
N MET A 1 -12.97 -1.19 30.84
CA MET A 1 -13.51 -1.17 29.46
C MET A 1 -13.05 -2.43 28.73
N ALA A 2 -13.95 -3.36 28.46
CA ALA A 2 -13.64 -4.52 27.63
C ALA A 2 -13.46 -4.05 26.18
N TYR A 3 -12.32 -4.35 25.56
CA TYR A 3 -12.16 -4.20 24.12
C TYR A 3 -12.01 -5.60 23.54
N ARG A 4 -12.71 -5.85 22.44
CA ARG A 4 -12.63 -7.15 21.78
C ARG A 4 -11.86 -7.01 20.48
N ILE A 5 -10.89 -7.90 20.31
CA ILE A 5 -10.16 -8.02 19.06
C ILE A 5 -10.97 -8.95 18.14
N PRO A 6 -11.40 -8.49 16.95
CA PRO A 6 -12.11 -9.36 16.02
C PRO A 6 -11.20 -10.47 15.50
N SER A 7 -11.82 -11.63 15.23
CA SER A 7 -11.14 -12.76 14.60
C SER A 7 -10.76 -12.42 13.15
N VAL A 8 -9.80 -13.17 12.60
CA VAL A 8 -9.29 -12.93 11.23
C VAL A 8 -10.40 -13.04 10.19
N LYS A 9 -11.26 -14.07 10.27
CA LYS A 9 -12.36 -14.28 9.32
C LYS A 9 -13.36 -13.13 9.33
N VAL A 10 -13.81 -12.70 10.52
CA VAL A 10 -14.76 -11.59 10.66
C VAL A 10 -14.19 -10.30 10.06
N LEU A 11 -12.89 -10.07 10.26
CA LEU A 11 -12.20 -8.90 9.73
C LEU A 11 -12.07 -8.96 8.20
N GLU A 12 -11.72 -10.12 7.63
CA GLU A 12 -11.65 -10.33 6.18
C GLU A 12 -13.00 -10.08 5.50
N ASP A 13 -14.09 -10.59 6.07
CA ASP A 13 -15.44 -10.42 5.53
C ASP A 13 -15.89 -8.96 5.56
N SER A 14 -15.62 -8.26 6.66
CA SER A 14 -15.92 -6.84 6.79
C SER A 14 -15.10 -5.98 5.81
N ILE A 15 -13.80 -6.25 5.65
CA ILE A 15 -12.96 -5.56 4.67
C ILE A 15 -13.47 -5.77 3.23
N ARG A 16 -13.81 -7.01 2.86
CA ARG A 16 -14.34 -7.33 1.52
C ARG A 16 -15.64 -6.59 1.23
N ARG A 17 -16.56 -6.52 2.21
CA ARG A 17 -17.82 -5.80 2.07
C ARG A 17 -17.60 -4.32 1.85
N VAL A 18 -16.80 -3.68 2.71
CA VAL A 18 -16.50 -2.23 2.64
C VAL A 18 -15.83 -1.85 1.32
N ILE A 19 -14.87 -2.64 0.84
CA ILE A 19 -14.20 -2.36 -0.43
C ILE A 19 -15.14 -2.50 -1.62
N ARG A 20 -16.03 -3.50 -1.61
CA ARG A 20 -17.03 -3.70 -2.68
C ARG A 20 -18.05 -2.57 -2.71
N GLU A 21 -18.50 -2.10 -1.55
CA GLU A 21 -19.49 -1.04 -1.43
C GLU A 21 -18.94 0.32 -1.87
N GLN A 22 -17.73 0.68 -1.40
CA GLN A 22 -17.14 1.98 -1.69
C GLN A 22 -16.39 2.03 -3.03
N GLN A 23 -15.97 0.88 -3.56
CA GLN A 23 -15.14 0.69 -4.77
C GLN A 23 -13.73 1.29 -4.71
N SER A 24 -13.58 2.50 -4.15
CA SER A 24 -12.34 3.24 -3.97
C SER A 24 -12.37 4.02 -2.65
N ILE A 25 -11.35 3.82 -1.81
CA ILE A 25 -11.20 4.46 -0.51
C ILE A 25 -9.92 5.29 -0.51
N PRO A 26 -10.01 6.61 -0.32
CA PRO A 26 -8.92 7.53 -0.63
C PRO A 26 -7.84 7.63 0.45
N SER A 27 -8.06 7.13 1.66
CA SER A 27 -7.11 7.24 2.78
C SER A 27 -7.17 6.04 3.74
N GLN A 28 -6.12 5.86 4.53
CA GLN A 28 -6.04 4.86 5.59
C GLN A 28 -7.04 5.10 6.73
N HIS A 29 -7.19 6.37 7.14
CA HIS A 29 -8.12 6.74 8.19
C HIS A 29 -9.56 6.42 7.77
N ARG A 30 -9.94 6.82 6.55
CA ARG A 30 -11.28 6.55 6.01
C ARG A 30 -11.55 5.05 5.88
N PHE A 31 -10.56 4.27 5.43
CA PHE A 31 -10.68 2.82 5.39
C PHE A 31 -10.93 2.23 6.79
N THR A 32 -10.30 2.79 7.81
CA THR A 32 -10.43 2.33 9.20
C THR A 32 -11.79 2.67 9.77
N GLU A 33 -12.28 3.89 9.55
CA GLU A 33 -13.63 4.32 9.94
C GLU A 33 -14.69 3.37 9.38
N LEU A 34 -14.70 3.16 8.06
CA LEU A 34 -15.69 2.34 7.37
C LEU A 34 -15.69 0.89 7.86
N VAL A 35 -14.50 0.31 8.06
CA VAL A 35 -14.40 -1.06 8.59
C VAL A 35 -14.86 -1.13 10.04
N LEU A 36 -14.58 -0.12 10.87
CA LEU A 36 -15.07 -0.07 12.24
C LEU A 36 -16.58 0.11 12.31
N GLU A 37 -17.16 0.94 11.44
CA GLU A 37 -18.62 1.10 11.31
C GLU A 37 -19.29 -0.24 10.99
N ASP A 38 -18.75 -1.02 10.04
CA ASP A 38 -19.27 -2.35 9.71
C ASP A 38 -19.09 -3.36 10.86
N LEU A 39 -17.93 -3.35 11.54
CA LEU A 39 -17.66 -4.26 12.66
C LEU A 39 -18.55 -3.96 13.87
N ARG A 40 -18.81 -2.69 14.16
CA ARG A 40 -19.65 -2.27 15.30
C ARG A 40 -21.11 -2.72 15.16
N LYS A 41 -21.62 -2.88 13.93
CA LYS A 41 -22.93 -3.50 13.67
C LYS A 41 -23.01 -4.94 14.18
N LYS A 42 -21.88 -5.66 14.26
CA LYS A 42 -21.80 -7.04 14.77
C LYS A 42 -21.48 -7.09 16.27
N ASN A 43 -20.55 -6.26 16.73
CA ASN A 43 -20.23 -6.11 18.14
C ASN A 43 -19.70 -4.69 18.42
N PRO A 44 -20.37 -3.90 19.29
CA PRO A 44 -19.94 -2.54 19.62
C PRO A 44 -18.53 -2.43 20.23
N GLU A 45 -18.02 -3.49 20.84
CA GLU A 45 -16.71 -3.51 21.52
C GLU A 45 -15.53 -3.79 20.58
N TYR A 46 -15.79 -4.06 19.29
CA TYR A 46 -14.71 -4.33 18.34
C TYR A 46 -13.85 -3.09 18.08
N LYS A 47 -12.54 -3.27 18.24
CA LYS A 47 -11.51 -2.27 17.90
C LYS A 47 -10.41 -2.90 17.04
N VAL A 48 -9.94 -2.14 16.05
CA VAL A 48 -8.84 -2.52 15.15
C VAL A 48 -8.02 -1.29 14.82
N GLY A 49 -6.68 -1.42 14.87
CA GLY A 49 -5.77 -0.35 14.47
C GLY A 49 -5.53 -0.31 12.95
N GLU A 50 -5.21 0.88 12.45
CA GLU A 50 -4.97 1.13 11.02
C GLU A 50 -3.91 0.21 10.42
N VAL A 51 -2.78 0.02 11.13
CA VAL A 51 -1.67 -0.80 10.67
C VAL A 51 -2.11 -2.25 10.45
N ARG A 52 -2.97 -2.77 11.33
CA ARG A 52 -3.50 -4.14 11.21
C ARG A 52 -4.42 -4.25 9.99
N LEU A 53 -5.32 -3.29 9.79
CA LEU A 53 -6.19 -3.26 8.61
C LEU A 53 -5.38 -3.19 7.31
N ARG A 54 -4.37 -2.32 7.26
CA ARG A 54 -3.48 -2.19 6.09
C ARG A 54 -2.76 -3.50 5.78
N ARG A 55 -2.15 -4.11 6.81
CA ARG A 55 -1.45 -5.39 6.67
C ARG A 55 -2.38 -6.52 6.25
N MET A 56 -3.59 -6.58 6.83
CA MET A 56 -4.60 -7.56 6.44
C MET A 56 -5.02 -7.40 4.98
N ALA A 57 -5.32 -6.17 4.54
CA ALA A 57 -5.70 -5.89 3.16
C ALA A 57 -4.61 -6.31 2.16
N LEU A 58 -3.34 -6.10 2.50
CA LEU A 58 -2.19 -6.47 1.68
C LEU A 58 -1.90 -7.98 1.71
N HIS A 59 -1.70 -8.57 2.88
CA HIS A 59 -1.26 -9.96 3.00
C HIS A 59 -2.29 -10.98 2.53
N ARG A 60 -3.57 -10.64 2.61
CA ARG A 60 -4.67 -11.49 2.15
C ARG A 60 -5.18 -11.11 0.76
N ASN A 61 -4.52 -10.16 0.08
CA ASN A 61 -4.92 -9.64 -1.22
C ASN A 61 -6.43 -9.32 -1.26
N LEU A 62 -6.92 -8.53 -0.29
CA LEU A 62 -8.34 -8.15 -0.19
C LEU A 62 -8.63 -6.85 -0.96
N ALA A 63 -7.61 -6.02 -1.16
CA ALA A 63 -7.70 -4.77 -1.89
C ALA A 63 -6.46 -4.57 -2.76
N ARG A 64 -6.62 -3.88 -3.90
CA ARG A 64 -5.49 -3.24 -4.57
C ARG A 64 -5.14 -1.98 -3.79
N VAL A 65 -3.92 -1.93 -3.26
CA VAL A 65 -3.41 -0.80 -2.48
C VAL A 65 -2.44 0.01 -3.32
N THR A 66 -2.79 1.25 -3.61
CA THR A 66 -1.91 2.24 -4.23
C THR A 66 -1.27 3.09 -3.14
N ILE A 67 0.04 3.29 -3.22
CA ILE A 67 0.81 3.98 -2.20
C ILE A 67 1.45 5.21 -2.81
N SER A 68 1.17 6.37 -2.24
CA SER A 68 1.86 7.61 -2.58
C SER A 68 3.08 7.77 -1.69
N TYR A 69 4.21 8.11 -2.31
CA TYR A 69 5.50 8.21 -1.64
C TYR A 69 6.01 9.64 -1.61
N ARG A 70 6.80 9.95 -0.58
CA ARG A 70 7.71 11.10 -0.54
C ARG A 70 9.14 10.58 -0.53
N GLU A 71 9.98 11.13 -1.40
CA GLU A 71 11.41 10.86 -1.38
C GLU A 71 12.11 11.73 -0.33
N THR A 72 13.02 11.13 0.42
CA THR A 72 13.88 11.81 1.38
C THR A 72 15.30 11.98 0.81
N LYS A 73 16.12 12.82 1.46
CA LYS A 73 17.54 12.96 1.09
C LYS A 73 18.40 11.79 1.57
N GLU A 74 17.89 10.98 2.50
CA GLU A 74 18.58 9.80 3.02
C GLU A 74 18.73 8.71 1.96
N SER A 75 19.86 8.00 1.99
CA SER A 75 20.04 6.77 1.21
C SER A 75 19.10 5.68 1.71
N SER A 76 18.61 4.88 0.76
CA SER A 76 17.85 3.67 1.08
C SER A 76 18.77 2.63 1.71
N LYS A 77 18.23 1.85 2.64
CA LYS A 77 18.94 0.79 3.33
C LYS A 77 18.09 -0.47 3.32
N LYS A 78 18.75 -1.63 3.28
CA LYS A 78 18.10 -2.93 3.45
C LYS A 78 17.42 -2.99 4.81
N GLY A 79 16.20 -3.52 4.86
CA GLY A 79 15.48 -3.62 6.12
C GLY A 79 14.08 -4.19 5.99
N ARG A 80 13.20 -3.77 6.91
CA ARG A 80 11.78 -4.14 6.86
C ARG A 80 10.99 -3.12 6.08
N CYS A 81 10.05 -3.60 5.28
CA CYS A 81 9.13 -2.76 4.54
C CYS A 81 8.33 -1.85 5.51
N PRO A 82 8.29 -0.52 5.29
CA PRO A 82 7.54 0.39 6.15
C PRO A 82 6.01 0.18 6.07
N VAL A 83 5.53 -0.48 5.01
CA VAL A 83 4.09 -0.66 4.74
C VAL A 83 3.57 -1.91 5.42
N CYS A 84 4.19 -3.06 5.15
CA CYS A 84 3.74 -4.38 5.60
C CYS A 84 4.72 -5.11 6.53
N CYS A 85 5.90 -4.53 6.81
CA CYS A 85 6.96 -5.11 7.65
C CYS A 85 7.54 -6.45 7.21
N SER A 86 7.28 -6.85 5.97
CA SER A 86 7.97 -7.97 5.31
C SER A 86 9.41 -7.59 4.94
N PRO A 87 10.31 -8.57 4.74
CA PRO A 87 11.68 -8.29 4.29
C PRO A 87 11.69 -7.64 2.91
N THR A 88 12.69 -6.80 2.67
CA THR A 88 12.97 -6.20 1.36
C THR A 88 14.15 -6.88 0.69
N GLU A 89 14.04 -7.08 -0.61
CA GLU A 89 15.10 -7.61 -1.47
C GLU A 89 15.76 -6.46 -2.24
N GLU A 90 17.02 -6.66 -2.59
CA GLU A 90 17.77 -5.74 -3.44
C GLU A 90 17.19 -5.77 -4.86
N LEU A 91 17.09 -4.59 -5.45
CA LEU A 91 16.71 -4.40 -6.83
C LEU A 91 17.98 -3.96 -7.57
N HIS A 92 18.49 -4.84 -8.42
CA HIS A 92 19.62 -4.56 -9.29
C HIS A 92 19.17 -4.66 -10.75
N ASN A 93 19.90 -3.98 -11.63
CA ASN A 93 19.77 -4.15 -13.07
C ASN A 93 21.14 -4.37 -13.69
N GLN A 94 21.18 -5.10 -14.80
CA GLN A 94 22.40 -5.32 -15.57
C GLN A 94 22.50 -4.22 -16.64
N THR A 95 23.65 -3.56 -16.72
CA THR A 95 23.94 -2.60 -17.79
C THR A 95 24.33 -3.33 -19.07
N LEU A 96 24.40 -2.59 -20.18
CA LEU A 96 24.83 -3.12 -21.48
C LEU A 96 26.26 -3.69 -21.45
N ASP A 97 27.09 -3.21 -20.52
CA ASP A 97 28.46 -3.68 -20.29
C ASP A 97 28.56 -4.83 -19.25
N ASP A 98 27.46 -5.55 -19.01
CA ASP A 98 27.35 -6.65 -18.04
C ASP A 98 27.67 -6.29 -16.56
N ARG A 99 27.62 -5.01 -16.20
CA ARG A 99 27.80 -4.58 -14.81
C ARG A 99 26.46 -4.56 -14.07
N MET A 100 26.45 -5.01 -12.81
CA MET A 100 25.27 -4.89 -11.95
C MET A 100 25.24 -3.51 -11.27
N VAL A 101 24.10 -2.82 -11.37
CA VAL A 101 23.85 -1.53 -10.72
C VAL A 101 22.69 -1.67 -9.75
N ASP A 102 22.93 -1.29 -8.50
CA ASP A 102 21.91 -1.26 -7.44
C ASP A 102 20.93 -0.11 -7.68
N LEU A 103 19.69 -0.46 -7.95
CA LEU A 103 18.58 0.48 -8.14
C LEU A 103 17.87 0.80 -6.81
N GLY A 104 17.97 -0.07 -5.80
CA GLY A 104 17.37 0.13 -4.49
C GLY A 104 16.79 -1.15 -3.90
N PHE A 105 15.60 -1.08 -3.31
CA PHE A 105 14.98 -2.23 -2.64
C PHE A 105 13.50 -2.37 -2.99
N LYS A 106 13.04 -3.62 -3.17
CA LYS A 106 11.63 -3.98 -3.36
C LYS A 106 11.12 -4.83 -2.21
N CYS A 107 9.84 -4.70 -1.86
CA CYS A 107 9.21 -5.59 -0.90
C CYS A 107 8.73 -6.88 -1.61
N THR A 108 8.83 -8.02 -0.93
CA THR A 108 8.39 -9.32 -1.46
C THR A 108 6.88 -9.51 -1.45
N LYS A 109 6.17 -8.87 -0.50
CA LYS A 109 4.72 -9.07 -0.27
C LYS A 109 3.79 -7.94 -0.68
N CYS A 110 4.29 -6.74 -0.96
CA CYS A 110 3.45 -5.58 -1.24
C CYS A 110 4.10 -4.69 -2.31
N PRO A 111 3.36 -3.75 -2.93
CA PRO A 111 3.87 -2.95 -4.04
C PRO A 111 4.87 -1.86 -3.60
N TYR A 112 5.42 -1.96 -2.40
CA TYR A 112 6.44 -1.04 -1.90
C TYR A 112 7.77 -1.29 -2.61
N TRP A 113 8.36 -0.20 -3.11
CA TRP A 113 9.73 -0.18 -3.56
C TRP A 113 10.34 1.19 -3.28
N THR A 114 11.65 1.21 -3.11
CA THR A 114 12.44 2.42 -2.91
C THR A 114 13.61 2.41 -3.88
N GLY A 115 13.92 3.57 -4.46
CA GLY A 115 15.13 3.77 -5.26
C GLY A 115 16.36 3.98 -4.39
N PRO A 116 17.46 4.56 -4.93
CA PRO A 116 18.68 4.84 -4.17
C PRO A 116 18.41 5.76 -2.98
N ARG A 117 17.47 6.71 -3.14
CA ARG A 117 16.93 7.55 -2.07
C ARG A 117 15.74 6.90 -1.41
N ARG A 118 15.68 6.98 -0.08
CA ARG A 118 14.62 6.39 0.73
C ARG A 118 13.26 7.02 0.40
N ARG A 119 12.26 6.16 0.14
CA ARG A 119 10.85 6.52 -0.04
C ARG A 119 10.03 6.23 1.20
N VAL A 120 9.37 7.26 1.71
CA VAL A 120 8.46 7.18 2.85
C VAL A 120 7.02 7.18 2.35
N PRO A 121 6.19 6.17 2.69
CA PRO A 121 4.77 6.18 2.38
C PRO A 121 4.05 7.34 3.06
N VAL A 122 3.26 8.09 2.31
CA VAL A 122 2.50 9.25 2.81
C VAL A 122 1.00 8.96 2.82
N ARG A 123 0.49 8.31 1.76
CA ARG A 123 -0.94 8.06 1.59
C ARG A 123 -1.19 6.68 1.00
N TYR A 124 -2.28 6.07 1.46
CA TYR A 124 -2.77 4.79 0.97
C TYR A 124 -4.15 4.97 0.35
N THR A 125 -4.33 4.40 -0.84
CA THR A 125 -5.62 4.35 -1.53
C THR A 125 -5.96 2.88 -1.76
N PHE A 126 -7.16 2.47 -1.34
CA PHE A 126 -7.64 1.09 -1.44
C PHE A 126 -8.68 1.01 -2.54
N THR A 127 -8.55 0.06 -3.45
CA THR A 127 -9.46 -0.10 -4.59
C THR A 127 -9.82 -1.57 -4.76
N ILE A 128 -10.99 -1.85 -5.33
CA ILE A 128 -11.34 -3.21 -5.74
C ILE A 128 -10.39 -3.70 -6.85
N PHE A 129 -10.07 -5.00 -6.85
CA PHE A 129 -9.31 -5.60 -7.95
C PHE A 129 -10.14 -5.50 -9.24
N GLY A 130 -9.50 -5.06 -10.33
CA GLY A 130 -10.16 -4.83 -11.62
C GLY A 130 -10.65 -3.40 -11.86
N ALA A 131 -10.68 -2.53 -10.83
CA ALA A 131 -10.89 -1.11 -11.08
C ALA A 131 -9.66 -0.49 -11.76
N ILE A 132 -9.87 0.07 -12.95
CA ILE A 132 -8.88 0.92 -13.63
C ILE A 132 -8.84 2.21 -12.82
N VAL A 133 -7.90 2.34 -11.89
CA VAL A 133 -7.62 3.64 -11.26
C VAL A 133 -7.15 4.55 -12.39
N PRO A 134 -7.86 5.64 -12.73
CA PRO A 134 -7.32 6.59 -13.70
C PRO A 134 -6.00 7.08 -13.12
N THR A 135 -4.90 6.78 -13.80
CA THR A 135 -3.59 7.34 -13.45
C THR A 135 -3.80 8.84 -13.40
N ASN A 136 -3.59 9.48 -12.25
CA ASN A 136 -3.55 10.93 -12.18
C ASN A 136 -2.30 11.36 -12.97
N LYS A 137 -2.46 11.47 -14.30
CA LYS A 137 -1.45 11.95 -15.22
C LYS A 137 -1.26 13.42 -14.87
N LYS A 138 -0.38 13.70 -13.92
CA LYS A 138 0.39 14.95 -14.00
C LYS A 138 1.12 14.85 -15.34
N LYS A 139 0.58 15.49 -16.38
CA LYS A 139 1.27 15.66 -17.66
C LYS A 139 2.61 16.33 -17.34
N GLY A 140 3.68 15.55 -17.27
CA GLY A 140 5.02 16.09 -17.20
C GLY A 140 5.25 16.92 -18.45
N LYS A 141 5.70 18.17 -18.29
CA LYS A 141 5.95 19.15 -19.36
C LYS A 141 7.06 18.74 -20.36
N TYR A 142 7.54 17.50 -20.35
CA TYR A 142 8.73 17.06 -21.10
C TYR A 142 8.43 15.93 -22.11
N ALA A 143 7.23 15.88 -22.68
CA ALA A 143 6.87 14.94 -23.75
C ALA A 143 6.91 15.58 -25.15
N GLN A 144 7.77 16.59 -25.36
CA GLN A 144 8.00 17.24 -26.65
C GLN A 144 9.49 17.29 -26.95
N TRP A 145 10.07 16.13 -27.26
CA TRP A 145 11.26 16.07 -28.10
C TRP A 145 10.92 15.08 -29.21
N LYS A 146 10.38 15.61 -30.32
CA LYS A 146 10.39 14.90 -31.59
C LYS A 146 11.80 15.11 -32.14
N PHE A 147 12.58 14.05 -32.21
CA PHE A 147 13.76 14.04 -33.07
C PHE A 147 13.23 14.12 -34.51
N ALA A 148 13.49 15.26 -35.15
CA ALA A 148 13.44 15.41 -36.60
C ALA A 148 14.84 15.13 -37.14
#